data_AF-A0AAD9SCU7-F1
#
_entry.id   AF-A0AAD9SCU7-F1
#
_cell.length_a   1.000
_cell.length_b   1.000
_cell.length_c   1.000
_cell.angle_alpha   90.00
_cell.angle_beta   90.00
_cell.angle_gamma   90.00
#
_symmetry.space_group_name_H-M   'P 1'
#
loop_
_entity.id
_entity.type
_entity.pdbx_description
1 polymer ?
#
loop_
_entity_poly.entity_id
_entity_poly.type
_entity_poly.pdbx_seq_one_letter_code
_entity_poly.pdbx_strand_id
1 'polypeptide(L)'
;MVSYTPLPMTTVVEAHLIINIVLVGVTVLVVILRILSRILARSRLGMDDYLTMLAVPQGIGMLVLQALFARSGLGYEFSKVSGNWRFITLLILPFEVLFSACVLTTKLSVLFFYKRVFTSNAMRLATRVTLVIVVLWGVGNLLQTFLVCHMIDGTW
;
A
#
# COMPACT_ATOMS: atom_id res chain seq x y z
N MET A 1 19.10 16.14 8.56
CA MET A 1 19.31 14.85 7.87
C MET A 1 19.54 13.80 8.94
N VAL A 2 18.68 12.79 9.05
CA VAL A 2 18.84 11.73 10.06
C VAL A 2 19.91 10.77 9.55
N SER A 3 21.08 10.77 10.20
CA SER A 3 22.15 9.82 9.89
C SER A 3 21.76 8.44 10.41
N TYR A 4 21.72 7.43 9.54
CA TYR A 4 21.52 6.03 9.91
C TYR A 4 22.70 5.19 9.44
N THR A 5 23.09 4.18 10.20
CA THR A 5 24.16 3.26 9.82
C THR A 5 23.57 2.12 8.98
N PRO A 6 24.02 1.90 7.73
CA PRO A 6 23.51 0.80 6.93
C PRO A 6 24.00 -0.52 7.50
N LEU A 7 23.05 -1.41 7.83
CA LEU A 7 23.35 -2.78 8.27
C LEU A 7 23.25 -3.73 7.06
N PRO A 8 24.05 -4.81 7.02
CA PRO A 8 23.90 -5.83 5.99
C PRO A 8 22.52 -6.45 6.07
N MET A 9 21.92 -6.80 4.93
CA MET A 9 20.56 -7.35 4.91
C MET A 9 20.58 -8.84 5.26
N THR A 10 19.59 -9.30 6.04
CA THR A 10 19.42 -10.73 6.34
C THR A 10 18.84 -11.45 5.12
N THR A 11 19.16 -12.74 4.95
CA THR A 11 18.70 -13.55 3.81
C THR A 11 17.18 -13.58 3.66
N VAL A 12 16.45 -13.51 4.78
CA VAL A 12 14.98 -13.46 4.80
C VAL A 12 14.45 -12.15 4.23
N VAL A 13 15.08 -11.02 4.57
CA VAL A 13 14.67 -9.69 4.11
C VAL A 13 14.97 -9.51 2.61
N GLU A 14 16.14 -9.99 2.16
CA GLU A 14 16.49 -10.03 0.74
C GLU A 14 15.45 -10.79 -0.09
N ALA A 15 15.06 -11.99 0.36
CA ALA A 15 14.05 -12.80 -0.33
C ALA A 15 12.70 -12.07 -0.41
N HIS A 16 12.25 -11.44 0.67
CA HIS A 16 11.02 -10.65 0.66
C HIS A 16 11.10 -9.47 -0.31
N LEU A 17 12.23 -8.76 -0.36
CA LEU A 17 12.42 -7.63 -1.28
C LEU A 17 12.33 -8.09 -2.74
N ILE A 18 13.04 -9.17 -3.10
CA ILE A 18 13.04 -9.73 -4.46
C ILE A 18 11.63 -10.11 -4.89
N ILE A 19 10.90 -10.83 -4.02
CA ILE A 19 9.52 -11.25 -4.30
C ILE A 19 8.62 -10.03 -4.55
N ASN A 20 8.71 -9.00 -3.69
CA ASN A 20 7.92 -7.78 -3.85
C ASN A 20 8.27 -7.00 -5.13
N ILE A 21 9.54 -6.91 -5.51
CA ILE A 21 9.97 -6.27 -6.76
C ILE A 21 9.33 -6.98 -7.96
N VAL A 22 9.39 -8.30 -8.01
CA VAL A 22 8.81 -9.10 -9.11
C VAL A 22 7.29 -8.91 -9.17
N LEU A 23 6.60 -9.00 -8.04
CA LEU A 23 5.16 -8.77 -7.95
C LEU A 23 4.76 -7.38 -8.44
N VAL A 24 5.45 -6.32 -7.98
CA VAL A 24 5.19 -4.95 -8.42
C VAL A 24 5.42 -4.82 -9.92
N GLY A 25 6.51 -5.39 -10.45
CA GLY A 25 6.78 -5.41 -11.90
C GLY A 25 5.63 -6.05 -12.70
N VAL A 26 5.13 -7.20 -12.25
CA VAL A 26 3.97 -7.86 -12.86
C VAL A 26 2.72 -6.99 -12.75
N THR A 27 2.47 -6.35 -11.60
CA THR A 27 1.30 -5.47 -11.45
C THR A 27 1.34 -4.29 -12.40
N VAL A 28 2.49 -3.64 -12.56
CA VAL A 28 2.68 -2.52 -13.50
C VAL A 28 2.40 -2.99 -14.93
N LEU A 29 2.93 -4.15 -15.33
CA LEU A 29 2.70 -4.73 -16.66
C LEU A 29 1.20 -5.00 -16.89
N VAL A 30 0.52 -5.61 -15.93
CA VAL A 30 -0.93 -5.89 -16.01
C VAL A 30 -1.73 -4.60 -16.13
N VAL A 31 -1.38 -3.55 -15.38
CA VAL A 31 -2.08 -2.25 -15.47
C VAL A 31 -1.84 -1.57 -16.81
N ILE A 32 -0.62 -1.61 -17.36
CA ILE A 32 -0.33 -1.11 -18.70
C ILE A 32 -1.18 -1.86 -19.73
N LEU A 33 -1.21 -3.20 -19.65
CA LEU A 33 -2.00 -4.03 -20.57
C LEU A 33 -3.49 -3.73 -20.46
N ARG A 34 -4.00 -3.48 -19.25
CA ARG A 34 -5.38 -3.05 -19.00
C ARG A 34 -5.70 -1.71 -19.68
N ILE A 35 -4.82 -0.72 -19.52
CA ILE A 35 -4.98 0.60 -20.15
C ILE A 35 -4.94 0.48 -21.68
N LEU A 36 -3.97 -0.26 -22.22
CA LEU A 36 -3.86 -0.48 -23.67
C LEU A 36 -5.10 -1.20 -24.24
N SER A 37 -5.60 -2.22 -23.54
CA SER A 37 -6.84 -2.92 -23.92
C SER A 37 -8.03 -1.97 -23.96
N ARG A 38 -8.15 -1.07 -22.99
CA ARG A 38 -9.23 -0.06 -22.91
C ARG A 38 -9.14 0.98 -24.02
N ILE A 39 -7.93 1.48 -24.32
CA ILE A 39 -7.67 2.43 -25.40
C ILE A 39 -8.03 1.80 -26.75
N LEU A 40 -7.58 0.56 -26.98
CA LEU A 40 -7.87 -0.18 -28.21
C LEU A 40 -9.38 -0.45 -28.38
N ALA A 41 -10.08 -0.72 -27.27
CA ALA A 41 -11.52 -0.92 -27.25
C ALA A 41 -12.35 0.38 -27.36
N ARG A 42 -11.73 1.58 -27.45
CA ARG A 42 -12.40 2.90 -27.48
C ARG A 42 -13.47 3.08 -26.37
N SER A 43 -13.30 2.41 -25.24
CA SER A 43 -14.29 2.45 -24.15
C SER A 43 -14.07 3.68 -23.28
N ARG A 44 -15.15 4.27 -22.75
CA ARG A 44 -15.04 5.35 -21.76
C ARG A 44 -14.28 4.86 -20.53
N LEU A 45 -13.27 5.63 -20.11
CA LEU A 45 -12.50 5.39 -18.90
C LEU A 45 -13.47 5.36 -17.70
N GLY A 46 -13.51 4.20 -17.02
CA GLY A 46 -14.32 4.07 -15.81
C GLY A 46 -13.60 4.70 -14.63
N MET A 47 -14.35 5.05 -13.57
CA MET A 47 -13.74 5.45 -12.28
C MET A 47 -12.76 4.38 -11.74
N ASP A 48 -12.99 3.12 -12.10
CA ASP A 48 -12.08 2.00 -11.84
C ASP A 48 -10.66 2.22 -12.40
N ASP A 49 -10.52 2.69 -13.65
CA ASP A 49 -9.21 2.88 -14.29
C ASP A 49 -8.41 4.02 -13.63
N TYR A 50 -9.10 5.08 -13.17
CA TYR A 50 -8.48 6.16 -12.39
C TYR A 50 -7.96 5.67 -11.02
N LEU A 51 -8.74 4.81 -10.34
CA LEU A 51 -8.32 4.21 -9.07
C LEU A 51 -7.12 3.29 -9.26
N THR A 52 -7.07 2.51 -10.35
CA THR A 52 -5.91 1.67 -10.62
C THR A 52 -4.67 2.50 -10.94
N MET A 53 -4.81 3.60 -11.69
CA MET A 53 -3.71 4.54 -11.96
C MET A 53 -3.17 5.22 -10.70
N LEU A 54 -4.01 5.45 -9.69
CA LEU A 54 -3.59 5.95 -8.38
C LEU A 54 -2.93 4.86 -7.52
N ALA A 55 -3.37 3.61 -7.63
CA ALA A 55 -2.83 2.47 -6.86
C ALA A 55 -1.37 2.13 -7.21
N VAL A 56 -1.00 2.22 -8.49
CA VAL A 56 0.36 1.87 -8.94
C VAL A 56 1.47 2.71 -8.29
N PRO A 57 1.44 4.05 -8.31
CA PRO A 57 2.49 4.86 -7.66
C PRO A 57 2.55 4.64 -6.15
N GLN A 58 1.41 4.36 -5.50
CA GLN A 58 1.37 4.03 -4.07
C GLN A 58 2.11 2.71 -3.78
N GLY A 59 1.91 1.68 -4.61
CA GLY A 59 2.65 0.41 -4.51
C GLY A 59 4.15 0.56 -4.76
N ILE A 60 4.55 1.40 -5.72
CA ILE A 60 5.97 1.72 -5.94
C ILE A 60 6.56 2.46 -4.74
N GLY A 61 5.84 3.42 -4.17
CA GLY A 61 6.26 4.13 -2.95
C GLY A 61 6.50 3.19 -1.77
N MET A 62 5.60 2.21 -1.59
CA MET A 62 5.78 1.16 -0.57
C MET A 62 7.05 0.34 -0.78
N LEU A 63 7.36 -0.04 -2.03
CA LEU A 63 8.56 -0.81 -2.35
C LEU A 63 9.84 -0.04 -1.99
N VAL A 64 9.87 1.27 -2.28
CA VAL A 64 10.99 2.14 -1.92
C VAL A 64 11.15 2.24 -0.40
N LEU A 65 10.05 2.43 0.33
CA LEU A 65 10.09 2.44 1.80
C LEU A 65 10.56 1.11 2.36
N GLN A 66 10.10 -0.01 1.81
CA GLN A 66 10.54 -1.35 2.21
C GLN A 66 12.05 -1.55 2.00
N ALA A 67 12.61 -1.03 0.90
CA ALA A 67 14.05 -1.07 0.65
C ALA A 67 14.85 -0.21 1.67
N LEU A 68 14.32 0.95 2.07
CA LEU A 68 14.93 1.78 3.11
C LEU A 68 14.88 1.09 4.48
N PHE A 69 13.74 0.48 4.80
CA PHE A 69 13.53 -0.33 5.98
C PHE A 69 14.52 -1.50 6.05
N ALA A 70 14.70 -2.23 4.96
CA ALA A 70 15.63 -3.34 4.87
C ALA A 70 17.07 -2.94 5.25
N ARG A 71 17.51 -1.74 4.85
CA ARG A 71 18.85 -1.20 5.14
C ARG A 71 18.98 -0.62 6.55
N SER A 72 17.87 -0.35 7.23
CA SER A 72 17.85 0.26 8.57
C SER A 72 18.08 -0.73 9.72
N GLY A 73 18.08 -2.04 9.43
CA GLY A 73 18.35 -3.10 10.43
C GLY A 73 17.21 -4.10 10.64
N LEU A 74 16.30 -4.25 9.68
CA LEU A 74 15.22 -5.25 9.78
C LEU A 74 15.77 -6.67 9.93
N GLY A 75 15.25 -7.40 10.92
CA GLY A 75 15.65 -8.78 11.22
C GLY A 75 16.83 -8.93 12.19
N TYR A 76 17.39 -7.83 12.71
CA TYR A 76 18.37 -7.86 13.80
C TYR A 76 17.72 -7.64 15.16
N GLU A 77 18.33 -8.19 16.21
CA GLU A 77 17.90 -7.96 17.59
C GLU A 77 17.97 -6.46 17.96
N PHE A 78 17.03 -6.03 18.81
CA PHE A 78 16.90 -4.64 19.25
C PHE A 78 18.21 -4.00 19.73
N SER A 79 19.11 -4.77 20.35
CA SER A 79 20.41 -4.27 20.82
C SER A 79 21.27 -3.67 19.70
N LYS A 80 21.24 -4.25 18.49
CA LYS A 80 22.03 -3.77 17.33
C LYS A 80 21.36 -2.65 16.55
N VAL A 81 20.05 -2.48 16.75
CA VAL A 81 19.20 -1.53 16.02
C VAL A 81 18.93 -0.25 16.81
N SER A 82 19.27 -0.23 18.10
CA SER A 82 19.08 0.89 19.04
C SER A 82 19.54 2.25 18.50
N GLY A 83 20.67 2.31 17.79
CA GLY A 83 21.20 3.54 17.18
C GLY A 83 20.37 4.09 16.01
N ASN A 84 19.62 3.22 15.30
CA ASN A 84 18.78 3.59 14.16
C ASN A 84 17.29 3.70 14.52
N TRP A 85 16.91 3.47 15.78
CA TRP A 85 15.51 3.38 16.21
C TRP A 85 14.68 4.60 15.81
N ARG A 86 15.22 5.80 16.04
CA ARG A 86 14.55 7.06 15.67
C ARG A 86 14.26 7.16 14.17
N PHE A 87 15.14 6.64 13.31
CA PHE A 87 14.93 6.63 11.87
C PHE A 87 13.81 5.64 11.48
N ILE A 88 13.80 4.46 12.10
CA ILE A 88 12.79 3.41 11.88
C ILE A 88 11.41 3.90 12.29
N THR A 89 11.28 4.55 13.46
CA THR A 89 10.00 5.10 13.92
C THR A 89 9.49 6.23 13.01
N LEU A 90 10.37 7.05 12.45
CA LEU A 90 9.96 8.08 11.49
C LEU A 90 9.49 7.48 10.15
N LEU A 91 10.00 6.30 9.78
CA LEU A 91 9.65 5.60 8.55
C LEU A 91 8.36 4.77 8.67
N ILE A 92 7.96 4.38 9.88
CA ILE A 92 6.77 3.54 10.12
C ILE A 92 5.48 4.26 9.75
N LEU A 93 5.37 5.55 10.08
CA LEU A 93 4.19 6.37 9.82
C LEU A 93 3.89 6.49 8.32
N PRO A 94 4.82 6.94 7.45
CA PRO A 94 4.55 7.01 6.03
C PRO A 94 4.32 5.63 5.40
N PHE A 95 4.94 4.57 5.92
CA PHE A 95 4.73 3.21 5.44
C PHE A 95 3.31 2.69 5.71
N GLU A 96 2.82 2.83 6.94
CA GLU A 96 1.46 2.43 7.32
C GLU A 96 0.40 3.23 6.56
N VAL A 97 0.59 4.55 6.42
CA VAL A 97 -0.34 5.41 5.67
C VAL A 97 -0.38 5.00 4.19
N LEU A 98 0.77 4.77 3.56
CA LEU A 98 0.82 4.31 2.17
C LEU A 98 0.24 2.92 1.99
N PHE A 99 0.48 2.00 2.92
CA PHE A 99 -0.10 0.66 2.91
C PHE A 99 -1.62 0.71 2.98
N SER A 100 -2.17 1.43 3.96
CA SER A 100 -3.62 1.58 4.10
C SER A 100 -4.23 2.22 2.85
N ALA A 101 -3.63 3.30 2.34
CA ALA A 101 -4.10 3.96 1.12
C ALA A 101 -4.06 3.04 -0.11
N CYS A 102 -2.99 2.26 -0.28
CA CYS A 102 -2.85 1.33 -1.39
C CYS A 102 -3.93 0.24 -1.33
N VAL A 103 -4.10 -0.41 -0.17
CA VAL A 103 -5.10 -1.48 0.02
C VAL A 103 -6.52 -0.95 -0.21
N LEU A 104 -6.83 0.25 0.26
CA LEU A 104 -8.13 0.89 0.02
C LEU A 104 -8.37 1.15 -1.45
N THR A 105 -7.41 1.76 -2.13
CA THR A 105 -7.53 2.13 -3.55
C THR A 105 -7.69 0.88 -4.42
N THR A 106 -6.95 -0.20 -4.12
CA THR A 106 -7.10 -1.50 -4.79
C THR A 106 -8.49 -2.11 -4.57
N LYS A 107 -8.97 -2.16 -3.32
CA LYS A 107 -10.33 -2.68 -3.03
C LYS A 107 -11.40 -1.87 -3.74
N LEU A 108 -11.28 -0.54 -3.73
CA LEU A 108 -12.22 0.34 -4.43
C LEU A 108 -12.24 0.08 -5.95
N SER A 109 -11.08 -0.04 -6.60
CA SER A 109 -11.00 -0.39 -8.03
C SER A 109 -11.79 -1.68 -8.34
N VAL A 110 -11.53 -2.74 -7.56
CA VAL A 110 -12.25 -4.02 -7.72
C VAL A 110 -13.76 -3.86 -7.51
N LEU A 111 -14.20 -3.13 -6.48
CA LEU A 111 -15.63 -2.91 -6.22
C LEU A 111 -16.32 -2.10 -7.34
N PHE A 112 -15.67 -1.07 -7.88
CA PHE A 112 -16.21 -0.31 -9.02
C PHE A 112 -16.28 -1.17 -10.28
N PHE A 113 -15.32 -2.07 -10.49
CA PHE A 113 -15.38 -3.06 -11.55
C PHE A 113 -16.59 -4.00 -11.38
N TYR A 114 -16.80 -4.56 -10.17
CA TYR A 114 -17.98 -5.39 -9.87
C TYR A 114 -19.30 -4.64 -10.10
N LYS A 115 -19.38 -3.38 -9.68
CA LYS A 115 -20.56 -2.54 -9.88
C LYS A 115 -20.89 -2.31 -11.36
N ARG A 116 -19.87 -2.27 -12.23
CA ARG A 116 -20.04 -2.08 -13.69
C ARG A 116 -20.44 -3.38 -14.39
N VAL A 117 -19.83 -4.51 -14.02
CA VAL A 117 -20.05 -5.80 -14.67
C VAL A 117 -21.38 -6.42 -14.28
N PHE A 118 -21.75 -6.36 -13.00
CA PHE A 118 -22.97 -6.99 -12.50
C PHE A 118 -24.14 -5.99 -12.46
N THR A 119 -25.18 -6.27 -13.24
CA THR A 119 -26.40 -5.44 -13.31
C THR A 119 -27.51 -5.89 -12.36
N SER A 120 -27.35 -7.03 -11.68
CA SER A 120 -28.33 -7.57 -10.72
C SER A 120 -28.52 -6.64 -9.51
N ASN A 121 -29.79 -6.44 -9.11
CA ASN A 121 -30.16 -5.55 -8.01
C ASN A 121 -29.59 -5.99 -6.66
N ALA A 122 -29.58 -7.31 -6.39
CA ALA A 122 -28.98 -7.87 -5.17
C ALA A 122 -27.47 -7.60 -5.12
N MET A 123 -26.78 -7.78 -6.26
CA MET A 123 -25.34 -7.56 -6.36
C MET A 123 -24.97 -6.06 -6.23
N ARG A 124 -25.84 -5.17 -6.72
CA ARG A 124 -25.66 -3.71 -6.55
C ARG A 124 -25.79 -3.28 -5.09
N LEU A 125 -26.73 -3.85 -4.35
CA LEU A 125 -26.88 -3.57 -2.92
C LEU A 125 -25.66 -4.10 -2.15
N ALA A 126 -25.27 -5.36 -2.39
CA ALA A 126 -24.07 -5.95 -1.77
C ALA A 126 -22.81 -5.12 -2.04
N THR A 127 -22.58 -4.72 -3.29
CA THR A 127 -21.42 -3.89 -3.67
C THR A 127 -21.43 -2.53 -2.97
N ARG A 128 -22.61 -1.91 -2.82
CA ARG A 128 -22.73 -0.62 -2.11
C ARG A 128 -22.43 -0.77 -0.61
N VAL A 129 -22.95 -1.82 0.02
CA VAL A 129 -22.68 -2.11 1.44
C VAL A 129 -21.18 -2.38 1.65
N THR A 130 -20.58 -3.23 0.83
CA THR A 130 -19.13 -3.52 0.91
C THR A 130 -18.29 -2.27 0.66
N LEU A 131 -18.72 -1.36 -0.22
CA LEU A 131 -18.03 -0.09 -0.43
C LEU A 131 -18.00 0.75 0.84
N VAL A 132 -19.14 0.89 1.52
CA VAL A 132 -19.21 1.62 2.80
C VAL A 132 -18.32 0.97 3.86
N ILE A 133 -18.35 -0.36 3.98
CA ILE A 133 -17.52 -1.10 4.94
C ILE A 133 -16.03 -0.88 4.67
N VAL A 134 -15.60 -0.95 3.40
CA VAL A 134 -14.19 -0.74 3.02
C VAL A 134 -13.74 0.69 3.32
N VAL A 135 -14.58 1.69 3.03
CA VAL A 135 -14.27 3.09 3.35
C VAL A 135 -14.17 3.29 4.86
N LEU A 136 -15.12 2.76 5.64
CA LEU A 136 -15.08 2.83 7.10
C LEU A 136 -13.83 2.16 7.68
N TRP A 137 -13.47 0.98 7.16
CA TRP A 137 -12.25 0.28 7.54
C TRP A 137 -11.00 1.13 7.23
N GLY A 138 -10.97 1.80 6.09
CA GLY A 138 -9.88 2.69 5.71
C GLY A 138 -9.71 3.90 6.62
N VAL A 139 -10.83 4.56 6.92
CA VAL A 139 -10.86 5.66 7.90
C VAL A 139 -10.42 5.17 9.27
N GLY A 140 -10.85 3.98 9.69
CA GLY A 140 -10.43 3.36 10.94
C GLY A 140 -8.92 3.10 11.01
N ASN A 141 -8.31 2.61 9.92
CA ASN A 141 -6.86 2.40 9.86
C ASN A 141 -6.09 3.71 9.90
N LEU A 142 -6.51 4.72 9.13
CA LEU A 142 -5.89 6.05 9.19
C LEU A 142 -5.96 6.62 10.61
N LEU A 143 -7.14 6.56 11.23
CA LEU A 143 -7.35 7.03 12.58
C LEU A 143 -6.46 6.26 13.58
N GLN A 144 -6.36 4.93 13.46
CA GLN A 144 -5.45 4.13 14.28
C GLN A 144 -4.00 4.57 14.13
N THR A 145 -3.51 4.77 12.90
CA THR A 145 -2.13 5.23 12.67
C THR A 145 -1.90 6.60 13.31
N PHE A 146 -2.85 7.53 13.18
CA PHE A 146 -2.74 8.84 13.82
C PHE A 146 -2.79 8.76 15.35
N LEU A 147 -3.66 7.93 15.93
CA LEU A 147 -3.77 7.76 17.38
C LEU A 147 -2.52 7.12 17.97
N VAL A 148 -1.97 6.08 17.33
CA VAL A 148 -0.73 5.43 17.78
C VAL A 148 0.44 6.42 17.74
N CYS A 149 0.57 7.19 16.66
CA CYS A 149 1.66 8.16 16.53
C CYS A 149 1.48 9.39 17.44
N HIS A 150 0.26 9.83 17.71
CA HIS A 150 -0.01 10.92 18.67
C HIS A 150 0.14 10.47 20.13
N MET A 151 -0.20 9.22 20.45
CA MET A 151 0.09 8.64 21.76
C MET A 151 1.60 8.53 22.04
N ILE A 152 2.45 8.48 21.00
CA ILE A 152 3.91 8.43 21.16
C ILE A 152 4.51 9.80 21.53
N ASP A 153 3.89 10.92 21.12
CA ASP A 153 4.30 12.27 21.56
C ASP A 153 3.82 12.59 22.99
N GLY A 154 2.88 11.79 23.52
CA GLY A 154 2.30 11.92 24.86
C GLY A 154 2.65 10.74 25.76
N THR A 155 3.93 10.55 26.07
CA THR A 155 4.46 9.70 27.16
C THR A 155 4.22 8.18 27.05
N TRP A 156 5.33 7.44 27.13
CA TRP A 156 5.37 6.20 27.90
C TRP A 156 5.43 6.54 29.40
#